data_AF-A0A9Q9I2G6-F1
#
_entry.id   AF-A0A9Q9I2G6-F1
#
_cell.length_a   1.000
_cell.length_b   1.000
_cell.length_c   1.000
_cell.angle_alpha   90.00
_cell.angle_beta   90.00
_cell.angle_gamma   90.00
#
_symmetry.space_group_name_H-M   'P 1'
#
loop_
_entity.id
_entity.type
_entity.pdbx_description
1 polymer ?
#
loop_
_entity_poly.entity_id
_entity_poly.type
_entity_poly.pdbx_seq_one_letter_code
_entity_poly.pdbx_strand_id
1 'polypeptide(L)' 'MAQQPRKAANLSLDEGLVSQARELQINISRAAEEGIAKAIKAERERLWRIENAEAIRLENEYVEKHGLPFAKYRQF' A
#
# COMPACT_ATOMS: atom_id res chain seq x y z
N MET A 1 -20.47 -10.81 -4.78
CA MET A 1 -19.15 -10.21 -5.05
C MET A 1 -18.45 -11.07 -6.09
N ALA A 2 -18.00 -10.48 -7.21
CA ALA A 2 -17.37 -11.26 -8.27
C ALA A 2 -16.03 -11.83 -7.77
N GLN A 3 -15.90 -13.16 -7.79
CA GLN A 3 -14.66 -13.84 -7.44
C GLN A 3 -13.64 -13.53 -8.53
N GLN A 4 -12.60 -12.76 -8.22
CA GLN A 4 -11.51 -12.54 -9.18
C GLN A 4 -10.85 -13.89 -9.54
N PRO A 5 -10.49 -14.11 -10.82
CA PRO A 5 -9.85 -15.35 -11.23
C PRO A 5 -8.51 -15.50 -10.51
N ARG A 6 -8.35 -16.59 -9.76
CA ARG A 6 -7.11 -16.91 -9.06
C ARG A 6 -6.20 -17.71 -9.98
N LYS A 7 -4.94 -17.28 -10.09
CA LYS A 7 -3.89 -18.02 -10.80
C LYS A 7 -3.01 -18.72 -9.78
N ALA A 8 -2.82 -20.03 -9.94
CA ALA A 8 -1.86 -20.76 -9.12
C ALA A 8 -0.44 -20.26 -9.42
N ALA A 9 0.34 -20.04 -8.36
CA ALA A 9 1.75 -19.68 -8.43
C ALA A 9 2.55 -20.67 -7.60
N ASN A 10 3.67 -21.14 -8.14
CA ASN A 10 4.66 -21.91 -7.38
C ASN A 10 5.66 -20.91 -6.80
N LEU A 11 5.85 -20.92 -5.49
CA LEU A 11 6.76 -20.03 -4.78
C LEU A 11 7.64 -20.84 -3.83
N SER A 12 8.91 -20.43 -3.73
CA SER A 12 9.85 -20.96 -2.75
C SER A 12 9.77 -20.10 -1.49
N LEU A 13 9.48 -20.73 -0.36
CA LEU A 13 9.45 -20.10 0.96
C LEU A 13 10.48 -20.76 1.87
N ASP A 14 10.85 -20.05 2.92
CA ASP A 14 11.65 -20.62 4.01
C ASP A 14 10.93 -21.83 4.64
N GLU A 15 11.64 -22.94 4.77
CA GLU A 15 11.11 -24.20 5.27
C GLU A 15 10.66 -24.11 6.74
N GLY A 16 11.40 -23.35 7.55
CA GLY A 16 11.07 -23.13 8.96
C GLY A 16 9.78 -22.33 9.11
N LEU A 17 9.57 -21.30 8.30
CA LEU A 17 8.33 -20.53 8.27
C LEU A 17 7.14 -21.38 7.81
N VAL A 18 7.32 -22.22 6.78
CA VAL A 18 6.25 -23.12 6.32
C VAL A 18 5.88 -24.13 7.39
N SER A 19 6.87 -24.70 8.08
CA SER A 19 6.64 -25.68 9.15
C SER A 19 5.87 -25.06 10.31
N GLN A 20 6.31 -23.91 10.81
CA GLN A 20 5.62 -23.17 11.86
C GLN A 20 4.20 -22.75 11.46
N ALA A 21 4.01 -22.28 10.21
CA ALA A 21 2.68 -21.93 9.72
C ALA A 21 1.73 -23.14 9.69
N ARG A 22 2.24 -24.33 9.34
CA ARG A 22 1.45 -25.57 9.36
C ARG A 22 1.09 -25.99 10.79
N GLU A 23 2.04 -25.93 11.72
CA GLU A 23 1.80 -26.22 13.15
C GLU A 23 0.72 -25.31 13.74
N LEU A 24 0.75 -24.03 13.38
CA LEU A 24 -0.21 -23.01 13.81
C LEU A 24 -1.51 -23.00 12.98
N GLN A 25 -1.69 -23.93 12.05
CA GLN A 25 -2.84 -24.02 11.13
C GLN A 25 -3.12 -22.73 10.33
N ILE A 26 -2.06 -21.98 10.01
CA ILE A 26 -2.15 -20.76 9.23
C ILE A 26 -2.35 -21.10 7.75
N ASN A 27 -3.29 -20.41 7.11
CA ASN A 27 -3.50 -20.52 5.67
C ASN A 27 -2.40 -19.77 4.90
N ILE A 28 -1.35 -20.50 4.51
CA ILE A 28 -0.17 -19.96 3.82
C ILE A 28 -0.55 -19.21 2.55
N SER A 29 -1.45 -19.75 1.73
CA SER A 29 -1.86 -19.12 0.47
C SER A 29 -2.52 -17.76 0.71
N ARG A 30 -3.40 -17.67 1.71
CA ARG A 30 -4.04 -16.41 2.09
C ARG A 30 -3.04 -15.41 2.67
N ALA A 31 -2.15 -15.86 3.55
CA ALA A 31 -1.12 -15.01 4.12
C ALA A 31 -0.17 -14.45 3.04
N ALA A 32 0.21 -15.28 2.07
CA ALA A 32 1.02 -14.85 0.93
C ALA A 32 0.28 -13.82 0.06
N GLU A 33 -1.00 -14.05 -0.24
CA GLU A 33 -1.83 -13.11 -1.01
C GLU A 33 -1.93 -11.74 -0.30
N GLU A 34 -2.23 -11.74 1.00
CA GLU A 34 -2.29 -10.51 1.80
C GLU A 34 -0.93 -9.80 1.87
N GLY A 35 0.17 -10.55 1.99
CA GLY A 35 1.53 -10.01 1.98
C GLY A 35 1.88 -9.33 0.65
N ILE A 36 1.58 -10.01 -0.46
CA ILE A 36 1.79 -9.48 -1.82
C ILE A 36 0.95 -8.22 -2.05
N ALA A 37 -0.33 -8.23 -1.64
CA ALA A 37 -1.19 -7.07 -1.78
C ALA A 37 -0.66 -5.85 -1.01
N LYS A 38 -0.17 -6.05 0.22
CA LYS A 38 0.48 -5.00 1.01
C LYS A 38 1.75 -4.46 0.35
N ALA A 39 2.60 -5.35 -0.16
CA ALA A 39 3.83 -4.95 -0.86
C ALA A 39 3.54 -4.14 -2.13
N ILE A 40 2.57 -4.58 -2.95
CA ILE A 40 2.14 -3.86 -4.15
C ILE A 40 1.60 -2.47 -3.78
N LYS A 41 0.75 -2.39 -2.75
CA LYS A 41 0.21 -1.11 -2.29
C LYS A 41 1.32 -0.16 -1.85
N ALA A 42 2.25 -0.63 -1.02
CA ALA A 42 3.36 0.18 -0.52
C ALA A 42 4.24 0.70 -1.67
N GLU A 43 4.53 -0.14 -2.66
CA GLU A 43 5.34 0.27 -3.81
C GLU A 43 4.61 1.28 -4.71
N ARG A 44 3.31 1.09 -4.93
CA ARG A 44 2.50 2.08 -5.66
C ARG A 44 2.47 3.42 -4.95
N GLU A 45 2.30 3.43 -3.63
CA GLU A 45 2.36 4.67 -2.85
C GLU A 45 3.73 5.34 -2.93
N ARG A 46 4.82 4.55 -2.91
CA ARG A 46 6.19 5.05 -3.08
C ARG A 46 6.36 5.73 -4.44
N LEU A 47 5.96 5.05 -5.52
CA LEU A 47 6.04 5.59 -6.88
C LEU A 47 5.19 6.84 -7.03
N TRP A 48 3.95 6.82 -6.54
CA TRP A 48 3.07 7.98 -6.60
C TRP A 48 3.67 9.20 -5.89
N ARG A 49 4.27 9.01 -4.70
CA ARG A 49 4.95 10.12 -3.99
C ARG A 49 6.11 10.70 -4.78
N ILE A 50 6.86 9.86 -5.50
CA ILE A 50 7.97 10.32 -6.35
C ILE A 50 7.44 11.10 -7.54
N GLU A 51 6.46 10.56 -8.26
CA GLU A 51 5.83 11.19 -9.42
C GLU A 51 5.19 12.54 -9.07
N ASN A 52 4.61 12.65 -7.87
CA ASN A 52 3.90 13.85 -7.43
C ASN A 52 4.74 14.78 -6.54
N ALA A 53 6.03 14.47 -6.33
CA ALA A 53 6.89 15.22 -5.42
C ALA A 53 6.99 16.70 -5.78
N GLU A 54 7.09 17.00 -7.08
CA GLU A 54 7.16 18.38 -7.57
C GLU A 54 5.83 19.13 -7.39
N ALA A 55 4.70 18.50 -7.73
CA ALA A 55 3.38 19.09 -7.53
C ALA A 55 3.13 19.39 -6.04
N ILE A 56 3.47 18.45 -5.15
CA ILE A 56 3.36 18.64 -3.69
C ILE A 56 4.27 19.78 -3.23
N ARG A 57 5.51 19.87 -3.73
CA ARG A 57 6.43 20.97 -3.39
C ARG A 57 5.87 22.33 -3.79
N LEU A 58 5.36 22.45 -5.02
CA LEU A 58 4.78 23.69 -5.52
C LEU A 58 3.54 24.10 -4.74
N GLU A 59 2.66 23.15 -4.40
CA GLU A 59 1.47 23.42 -3.60
C GLU A 59 1.85 23.86 -2.17
N ASN A 60 2.82 23.20 -1.54
CA ASN A 60 3.31 23.59 -0.23
C ASN A 60 3.89 25.02 -0.24
N GLU A 61 4.70 25.36 -1.25
CA GLU A 61 5.24 26.72 -1.40
C GLU A 61 4.14 27.76 -1.62
N TYR A 62 3.09 27.42 -2.38
CA TYR A 62 1.93 28.28 -2.54
C TYR A 62 1.21 28.52 -1.21
N VAL A 63 0.94 27.46 -0.45
CA VAL A 63 0.27 27.56 0.87
C VAL A 63 1.11 28.34 1.87
N GLU A 64 2.43 28.19 1.87
CA GLU A 64 3.33 28.98 2.72
C GLU A 64 3.24 30.49 2.41
N LYS A 65 3.16 30.84 1.12
CA LYS A 65 3.10 32.25 0.68
C LYS A 65 1.72 32.88 0.83
N HIS A 66 0.66 32.11 0.58
CA HIS A 66 -0.70 32.64 0.43
C HIS A 66 -1.66 32.20 1.55
N GLY A 67 -1.20 31.32 2.45
CA GLY A 67 -2.04 30.65 3.43
C GLY A 67 -2.90 29.56 2.80
N LEU A 68 -3.66 28.87 3.64
CA LEU A 68 -4.54 27.79 3.18
C LEU A 68 -5.67 28.35 2.30
N PRO A 69 -5.86 27.81 1.08
CA PRO A 69 -7.01 28.12 0.26
C PRO A 69 -8.31 27.95 1.03
N PHE A 70 -9.23 28.91 0.89
CA PHE A 70 -10.55 28.88 1.52
C PHE A 70 -10.56 28.80 3.05
N ALA A 71 -9.45 29.06 3.74
CA ALA A 71 -9.39 29.07 5.21
C ALA A 71 -10.48 29.95 5.84
N LYS A 72 -10.83 31.06 5.18
CA LYS A 72 -11.90 31.99 5.58
C LYS A 72 -13.31 31.39 5.66
N TYR A 73 -13.54 30.22 5.06
CA TYR A 73 -14.83 29.52 5.08
C TYR A 73 -14.82 28.28 5.99
N ARG A 74 -13.70 28.00 6.67
CA ARG A 74 -13.60 26.86 7.58
C ARG A 74 -14.44 27.15 8.83
N GLN A 75 -15.59 26.47 8.94
CA GLN A 75 -16.37 26.39 10.18
C GLN A 75 -15.81 25.21 10.98
N PHE A 76 -15.23 25.48 12.13
CA PHE A 76 -14.66 24.50 13.05
C PHE A 76 -15.72 23.51 13.56
#